data_AF-Q9S712-F1
#
_entry.id   AF-Q9S712-F1
#
_cell.length_a   1.000
_cell.length_b   1.000
_cell.length_c   1.000
_cell.angle_alpha   90.00
_cell.angle_beta   90.00
_cell.angle_gamma   90.00
#
_symmetry.space_group_name_H-M   'P 1'
#
loop_
_entity.id
_entity.type
_entity.pdbx_description
1 polymer ?
#
loop_
_entity_poly.entity_id
_entity_poly.type
_entity_poly.pdbx_seq_one_letter_code
_entity_poly.pdbx_strand_id
1 'polypeptide(L)'
;MFDVKALYVGKELWRETLPLQSGSRVYKLQGLKSNSWYEVKISYPASIPARVSLQLLKNHEMELKLNQMRRLLNTEKLIFKAESLKEVNNKAGLNVLVTLEPEGIVAIPNSRERYFIIYNIVCEEQLMGIPYSSWSVVLLVALCLVVSFIVPRSLPSSLLTKDQGLRSSHRSHGKDS
;
A
#
# COMPACT_ATOMS: atom_id res chain seq x y z
N MET A 1 11.40 -14.91 -25.54
CA MET A 1 10.25 -14.01 -25.78
C MET A 1 9.52 -13.88 -24.44
N PHE A 2 9.46 -12.69 -23.85
CA PHE A 2 8.82 -12.51 -22.55
C PHE A 2 7.31 -12.69 -22.69
N ASP A 3 6.70 -13.40 -21.75
CA ASP A 3 5.24 -13.44 -21.63
C ASP A 3 4.75 -12.05 -21.21
N VAL A 4 3.90 -11.43 -22.03
CA VAL A 4 3.40 -10.06 -21.82
C VAL A 4 1.96 -10.15 -21.34
N LYS A 5 1.71 -9.66 -20.13
CA LYS A 5 0.38 -9.65 -19.52
C LYS A 5 -0.09 -8.22 -19.23
N ALA A 6 -1.38 -7.96 -19.35
CA ALA A 6 -1.92 -6.64 -19.01
C ALA A 6 -2.10 -6.50 -17.49
N LEU A 7 -1.64 -5.38 -16.93
CA LEU A 7 -1.87 -4.97 -15.54
C LEU A 7 -2.63 -3.64 -15.54
N TYR A 8 -3.90 -3.68 -15.15
CA TYR A 8 -4.76 -2.50 -15.09
C TYR A 8 -4.59 -1.78 -13.75
N VAL A 9 -4.52 -0.45 -13.80
CA VAL A 9 -4.50 0.39 -12.59
C VAL A 9 -5.75 0.09 -11.73
N GLY A 10 -5.52 -0.11 -10.43
CA GLY A 10 -6.54 -0.43 -9.43
C GLY A 10 -7.04 -1.87 -9.46
N LYS A 11 -6.53 -2.73 -10.35
CA LYS A 11 -6.92 -4.14 -10.45
C LYS A 11 -5.74 -5.05 -10.09
N GLU A 12 -5.88 -5.74 -8.96
CA GLU A 12 -4.91 -6.74 -8.51
C GLU A 12 -5.01 -8.02 -9.35
N LEU A 13 -3.85 -8.52 -9.78
CA LEU A 13 -3.70 -9.86 -10.34
C LEU A 13 -3.28 -10.80 -9.22
N TRP A 14 -4.10 -11.82 -9.01
CA TRP A 14 -3.99 -12.76 -7.90
C TRP A 14 -3.35 -14.06 -8.33
N ARG A 15 -2.50 -14.62 -7.48
CA ARG A 15 -1.92 -15.97 -7.64
C ARG A 15 -1.19 -16.15 -8.97
N GLU A 16 -0.50 -15.11 -9.42
CA GLU A 16 0.43 -15.22 -10.54
C GLU A 16 1.55 -16.19 -10.19
N THR A 17 2.02 -16.93 -11.18
CA THR A 17 3.11 -17.89 -11.02
C THR A 17 4.27 -17.53 -11.93
N LEU A 18 5.48 -17.63 -11.39
CA LEU A 18 6.72 -17.55 -12.15
C LEU A 18 7.71 -18.61 -11.68
N PRO A 19 8.57 -19.13 -12.57
CA PRO A 19 9.69 -19.99 -12.19
C PRO A 19 10.61 -19.28 -11.19
N LEU A 20 11.09 -20.00 -10.18
CA LEU A 20 12.04 -19.45 -9.22
C LEU A 20 13.43 -19.25 -9.85
N GLN A 21 13.81 -20.16 -10.74
CA GLN A 21 15.07 -20.07 -11.50
C GLN A 21 14.83 -19.30 -12.80
N SER A 22 15.44 -18.12 -12.92
CA SER A 22 15.41 -17.27 -14.13
C SER A 22 13.99 -16.88 -14.59
N GLY A 23 13.03 -16.82 -13.67
CA GLY A 23 11.68 -16.39 -13.97
C GLY A 23 11.62 -14.91 -14.29
N SER A 24 10.97 -14.56 -15.41
CA SER A 24 10.70 -13.19 -15.75
C SER A 24 9.39 -13.04 -16.51
N ARG A 25 8.65 -11.96 -16.21
CA ARG A 25 7.41 -11.61 -16.91
C ARG A 25 7.31 -10.10 -17.06
N VAL A 26 6.77 -9.68 -18.20
CA VAL A 26 6.50 -8.27 -18.50
C VAL A 26 5.02 -8.00 -18.30
N TYR A 27 4.72 -6.96 -17.53
CA TYR A 27 3.37 -6.47 -17.32
C TYR A 27 3.18 -5.15 -18.06
N LYS A 28 2.31 -5.11 -19.05
CA LYS A 28 1.90 -3.89 -19.73
C LYS A 28 0.91 -3.12 -18.87
N LEU A 29 1.30 -1.93 -18.44
CA LEU A 29 0.45 -1.07 -17.61
C LEU A 29 -0.65 -0.44 -18.45
N GLN A 30 -1.89 -0.55 -17.99
CA GLN A 30 -3.07 -0.01 -18.68
C GLN A 30 -3.94 0.81 -17.73
N GLY A 31 -4.60 1.84 -18.25
CA GLY A 31 -5.43 2.74 -17.45
C GLY A 31 -4.64 3.82 -16.68
N LEU A 32 -3.40 4.10 -17.11
CA LEU A 32 -2.60 5.21 -16.57
C LEU A 32 -3.19 6.57 -17.00
N LYS A 33 -3.08 7.56 -16.11
CA LYS A 33 -3.42 8.96 -16.31
C LYS A 33 -2.11 9.77 -16.41
N SER A 34 -2.15 10.83 -17.21
CA SER A 34 -1.00 11.72 -17.35
C SER A 34 -0.75 12.52 -16.07
N ASN A 35 0.52 12.77 -15.76
CA ASN A 35 1.00 13.52 -14.61
C ASN A 35 0.57 12.96 -13.24
N SER A 36 0.17 11.69 -13.18
CA SER A 36 -0.17 10.98 -11.93
C SER A 36 1.01 10.13 -11.43
N TRP A 37 1.08 9.93 -10.12
CA TRP A 37 2.01 9.01 -9.49
C TRP A 37 1.39 7.62 -9.39
N TYR A 38 2.21 6.61 -9.59
CA TYR A 38 1.81 5.22 -9.56
C TYR A 38 2.74 4.40 -8.68
N GLU A 39 2.17 3.38 -8.06
CA GLU A 39 2.88 2.43 -7.26
C GLU A 39 2.54 1.01 -7.72
N VAL A 40 3.57 0.24 -8.05
CA VAL A 40 3.45 -1.19 -8.35
C VAL A 40 3.98 -1.96 -7.17
N LYS A 41 3.14 -2.85 -6.64
CA LYS A 41 3.45 -3.70 -5.48
C LYS A 41 3.38 -5.15 -5.91
N ILE A 42 4.36 -5.92 -5.46
CA ILE A 42 4.34 -7.37 -5.55
C ILE A 42 4.46 -7.96 -4.15
N SER A 43 3.63 -8.95 -3.86
CA SER A 43 3.65 -9.66 -2.58
C SER A 43 3.70 -11.16 -2.80
N TYR A 44 4.47 -11.86 -1.97
CA TYR A 44 4.68 -13.29 -2.06
C TYR A 44 4.91 -13.91 -0.67
N PRO A 45 4.74 -15.23 -0.51
CA PRO A 45 4.94 -15.89 0.78
C PRO A 45 6.38 -15.75 1.30
N ALA A 46 6.51 -15.31 2.56
CA ALA A 46 7.80 -15.16 3.25
C ALA A 46 8.59 -16.47 3.44
N SER A 47 7.94 -17.63 3.26
CA SER A 47 8.57 -18.94 3.41
C SER A 47 9.37 -19.38 2.18
N ILE A 48 9.41 -18.57 1.12
CA ILE A 48 10.15 -18.87 -0.10
C ILE A 48 11.36 -17.92 -0.16
N PRO A 49 12.59 -18.45 -0.12
CA PRO A 49 13.81 -17.65 -0.25
C PRO A 49 13.97 -17.17 -1.70
N ALA A 50 13.36 -16.03 -2.01
CA ALA A 50 13.33 -15.46 -3.35
C ALA A 50 13.47 -13.94 -3.30
N ARG A 51 14.23 -13.40 -4.25
CA ARG A 51 14.36 -11.99 -4.54
C ARG A 51 13.55 -11.67 -5.78
N VAL A 52 12.62 -10.73 -5.63
CA VAL A 52 11.88 -10.15 -6.76
C VAL A 52 12.51 -8.80 -7.10
N SER A 53 12.62 -8.47 -8.38
CA SER A 53 13.00 -7.11 -8.80
C SER A 53 11.98 -6.56 -9.80
N LEU A 54 11.63 -5.27 -9.64
CA LEU A 54 10.61 -4.57 -10.43
C LEU A 54 11.22 -3.43 -11.24
N GLN A 55 11.41 -3.60 -12.54
CA GLN A 55 12.00 -2.54 -13.37
C GLN A 55 10.95 -1.87 -14.26
N LEU A 56 10.95 -0.54 -14.32
CA LEU A 56 10.13 0.20 -15.28
C LEU A 56 10.78 0.17 -16.66
N LEU A 57 10.02 -0.29 -17.64
CA LEU A 57 10.40 -0.32 -19.05
C LEU A 57 9.57 0.69 -19.82
N LYS A 58 10.24 1.60 -20.52
CA LYS A 58 9.63 2.59 -21.40
C LYS A 58 10.09 2.33 -22.82
N ASN A 59 9.14 2.13 -23.73
CA ASN A 59 9.45 1.76 -25.11
C ASN A 59 10.40 0.54 -25.25
N HIS A 60 10.24 -0.46 -24.36
CA HIS A 60 11.10 -1.65 -24.29
C HIS A 60 12.57 -1.40 -23.87
N GLU A 61 12.92 -0.16 -23.50
CA GLU A 61 14.21 0.20 -22.92
C GLU A 61 14.09 0.37 -21.40
N MET A 62 15.15 -0.01 -20.68
CA MET A 62 15.22 0.16 -19.22
C MET A 62 15.37 1.65 -18.88
N GLU A 63 14.40 2.20 -18.16
CA GLU A 63 14.49 3.58 -17.70
C GLU A 63 15.27 3.63 -16.37
N LEU A 64 16.52 4.09 -16.44
CA LEU A 64 17.41 4.27 -15.29
C LEU A 64 17.06 5.48 -14.42
N LYS A 65 16.15 6.35 -14.87
CA LYS A 65 15.78 7.59 -14.16
C LYS A 65 14.55 7.36 -13.29
N LEU A 66 14.75 7.50 -11.98
CA LEU A 66 13.72 7.73 -10.96
C LEU A 66 12.87 6.51 -10.52
N ASN A 67 13.37 5.29 -10.71
CA ASN A 67 12.78 4.12 -10.03
C ASN A 67 13.24 4.12 -8.57
N GLN A 68 12.50 4.78 -7.67
CA GLN A 68 12.74 4.66 -6.25
C GLN A 68 12.24 3.28 -5.77
N MET A 69 13.04 2.26 -6.02
CA MET A 69 12.85 0.93 -5.42
C MET A 69 13.05 1.05 -3.91
N ARG A 70 12.05 0.61 -3.14
CA ARG A 70 12.20 0.41 -1.71
C ARG A 70 11.84 -1.04 -1.39
N ARG A 71 12.78 -1.77 -0.78
CA ARG A 71 12.57 -3.14 -0.30
C ARG A 71 11.90 -3.07 1.07
N LEU A 72 10.76 -3.75 1.24
CA LEU A 72 10.08 -3.89 2.54
C LEU A 72 9.81 -5.37 2.80
N LEU A 73 10.62 -6.01 3.65
CA LEU A 73 10.57 -7.45 3.99
C LEU A 73 10.41 -8.38 2.77
N ASN A 74 9.17 -8.69 2.39
CA ASN A 74 8.79 -9.60 1.29
C ASN A 74 7.83 -8.91 0.30
N THR A 75 7.88 -7.59 0.22
CA THR A 75 7.09 -6.76 -0.68
C THR A 75 8.04 -5.84 -1.41
N GLU A 76 8.14 -6.03 -2.72
CA GLU A 76 8.92 -5.14 -3.58
C GLU A 76 7.99 -4.06 -4.12
N LYS A 77 8.44 -2.81 -4.03
CA LYS A 77 7.65 -1.63 -4.35
C LYS A 77 8.40 -0.76 -5.33
N LEU A 78 7.75 -0.47 -6.46
CA LEU A 78 8.21 0.45 -7.48
C LEU A 78 7.26 1.65 -7.53
N ILE A 79 7.78 2.85 -7.30
CA ILE A 79 7.03 4.10 -7.48
C ILE A 79 7.58 4.82 -8.71
N PHE A 80 6.69 5.29 -9.58
CA PHE A 80 7.05 6.08 -10.76
C PHE A 80 5.97 7.13 -11.05
N LYS A 81 6.35 8.13 -11.84
CA LYS A 81 5.43 9.17 -12.32
C LYS A 81 5.20 8.98 -13.81
N ALA A 82 3.93 8.99 -14.23
CA ALA A 82 3.61 9.01 -15.66
C ALA A 82 3.66 10.46 -16.16
N GLU A 83 4.72 10.88 -16.83
CA GLU A 83 4.96 12.31 -17.13
C GLU A 83 4.12 12.83 -18.30
N SER A 84 3.89 12.04 -19.36
CA SER A 84 3.26 12.53 -20.59
C SER A 84 2.14 11.65 -21.15
N LEU A 85 1.13 12.30 -21.75
CA LEU A 85 0.09 11.61 -22.54
C LEU A 85 0.69 10.82 -23.72
N LYS A 86 1.85 11.21 -24.24
CA LYS A 86 2.54 10.48 -25.30
C LYS A 86 3.06 9.12 -24.82
N GLU A 87 3.53 9.01 -23.58
CA GLU A 87 3.91 7.70 -22.99
C GLU A 87 2.69 6.81 -22.75
N VAL A 88 1.57 7.41 -22.34
CA VAL A 88 0.31 6.69 -22.10
C VAL A 88 -0.33 6.22 -23.41
N ASN A 89 -0.29 7.03 -24.47
CA ASN A 89 -0.92 6.74 -25.77
C ASN A 89 0.00 6.05 -26.79
N ASN A 90 1.31 5.98 -26.55
CA ASN A 90 2.21 5.27 -27.46
C ASN A 90 1.91 3.77 -27.46
N LYS A 91 1.91 3.14 -28.64
CA LYS A 91 1.65 1.70 -28.82
C LYS A 91 2.56 0.80 -27.95
N ALA A 92 3.77 1.28 -27.65
CA ALA A 92 4.75 0.59 -26.82
C ALA A 92 4.42 0.61 -25.31
N GLY A 93 3.70 1.63 -24.82
CA GLY A 93 3.23 1.78 -23.44
C GLY A 93 4.33 1.77 -22.37
N LEU A 94 3.92 2.01 -21.13
CA LEU A 94 4.72 1.75 -19.93
C LEU A 94 4.56 0.29 -19.53
N ASN A 95 5.67 -0.39 -19.29
CA ASN A 95 5.67 -1.79 -18.86
C ASN A 95 6.49 -1.95 -17.57
N VAL A 96 6.18 -2.99 -16.81
CA VAL A 96 6.95 -3.38 -15.63
C VAL A 96 7.51 -4.77 -15.87
N LEU A 97 8.83 -4.87 -15.81
CA LEU A 97 9.52 -6.15 -15.83
C LEU A 97 9.62 -6.66 -14.39
N VAL A 98 9.08 -7.85 -14.18
CA VAL A 98 9.28 -8.61 -12.94
C VAL A 98 10.34 -9.66 -13.22
N THR A 99 11.41 -9.66 -12.45
CA THR A 99 12.42 -10.72 -12.45
C THR A 99 12.49 -11.40 -11.10
N LEU A 100 12.77 -12.70 -11.13
CA LEU A 100 12.95 -13.54 -9.95
C LEU A 100 14.33 -14.15 -9.93
N GLU A 101 14.97 -14.00 -8.78
CA GLU A 101 16.25 -14.63 -8.47
C GLU A 101 16.09 -15.39 -7.15
N PRO A 102 16.61 -16.63 -7.04
CA PRO A 102 16.63 -17.33 -5.76
C PRO A 102 17.56 -16.60 -4.78
N GLU A 103 17.13 -16.41 -3.53
CA GLU A 103 17.93 -15.71 -2.51
C GLU A 103 18.19 -16.61 -1.31
N GLY A 104 19.36 -17.24 -1.27
CA GLY A 104 19.81 -18.08 -0.15
C GLY A 104 19.68 -19.58 -0.39
N ILE A 105 19.98 -20.36 0.65
CA ILE A 105 19.98 -21.83 0.63
C ILE A 105 18.82 -22.31 1.49
N VAL A 106 18.02 -23.25 1.00
CA VAL A 106 16.90 -23.83 1.77
C VAL A 106 17.48 -24.54 3.00
N ALA A 107 17.08 -24.09 4.20
CA ALA A 107 17.62 -24.60 5.47
C ALA A 107 17.28 -26.09 5.73
N ILE A 108 16.38 -26.69 4.95
CA ILE A 108 15.96 -28.09 5.09
C ILE A 108 16.76 -28.96 4.11
N PRO A 109 17.77 -29.73 4.58
CA PRO A 109 18.49 -30.66 3.74
C PRO A 109 17.50 -31.70 3.16
N ASN A 110 17.66 -32.04 1.88
CA ASN A 110 16.86 -33.03 1.14
C ASN A 110 15.40 -32.64 0.80
N SER A 111 15.00 -31.39 1.00
CA SER A 111 13.72 -30.88 0.49
C SER A 111 13.87 -30.43 -0.97
N ARG A 112 12.87 -30.74 -1.83
CA ARG A 112 12.87 -30.25 -3.21
C ARG A 112 12.74 -28.73 -3.18
N GLU A 113 13.70 -28.02 -3.79
CA GLU A 113 13.57 -26.59 -4.03
C GLU A 113 12.26 -26.32 -4.80
N ARG A 114 11.51 -25.29 -4.39
CA ARG A 114 10.27 -24.95 -5.09
C ARG A 114 10.61 -24.42 -6.48
N TYR A 115 10.06 -25.06 -7.51
CA TYR A 115 10.29 -24.65 -8.90
C TYR A 115 9.63 -23.33 -9.28
N PHE A 116 8.58 -22.92 -8.56
CA PHE A 116 7.82 -21.71 -8.84
C PHE A 116 7.42 -20.98 -7.56
N ILE A 117 7.21 -19.68 -7.70
CA ILE A 117 6.64 -18.81 -6.67
C ILE A 117 5.24 -18.36 -7.09
N ILE A 118 4.34 -18.28 -6.11
CA ILE A 118 3.02 -17.70 -6.26
C ILE A 118 3.08 -16.29 -5.68
N TYR A 119 2.61 -15.30 -6.42
CA TYR A 119 2.62 -13.91 -6.00
C TYR A 119 1.37 -13.17 -6.47
N ASN A 120 1.10 -12.04 -5.82
CA ASN A 120 0.11 -11.08 -6.29
C ASN A 120 0.82 -9.82 -6.76
N ILE A 121 0.26 -9.16 -7.79
CA ILE A 121 0.78 -7.89 -8.29
C ILE A 121 -0.36 -6.92 -8.54
N VAL A 122 -0.17 -5.67 -8.12
CA VAL A 122 -1.14 -4.58 -8.32
C VAL A 122 -0.42 -3.30 -8.72
N CYS A 123 -1.06 -2.50 -9.55
CA CYS A 123 -0.66 -1.12 -9.84
C CYS A 123 -1.73 -0.18 -9.28
N GLU A 124 -1.36 0.74 -8.40
CA GLU A 124 -2.28 1.71 -7.78
C GLU A 124 -1.88 3.14 -8.15
N GLU A 125 -2.89 4.01 -8.32
CA GLU A 125 -2.66 5.45 -8.40
C GLU A 125 -2.41 6.01 -6.99
N GLN A 126 -1.39 6.86 -6.86
CA GLN A 126 -1.06 7.57 -5.63
C GLN A 126 -1.36 9.06 -5.77
N LEU A 127 -1.91 9.63 -4.71
CA LEU A 127 -2.11 11.07 -4.54
C LEU A 127 -1.47 11.49 -3.22
N MET A 128 -0.49 12.41 -3.27
CA MET A 128 0.27 12.87 -2.10
C MET A 128 0.93 11.72 -1.29
N GLY A 129 1.37 10.66 -1.96
CA GLY A 129 1.97 9.48 -1.32
C GLY A 129 0.97 8.52 -0.66
N ILE A 130 -0.33 8.81 -0.74
CA ILE A 130 -1.41 7.95 -0.24
C ILE A 130 -2.06 7.24 -1.44
N PRO A 131 -2.31 5.92 -1.36
CA PRO A 131 -3.08 5.21 -2.37
C PRO A 131 -4.47 5.81 -2.54
N TYR A 132 -4.94 5.94 -3.78
CA TYR A 132 -6.26 6.53 -4.06
C TYR A 132 -7.40 5.79 -3.35
N SER A 133 -7.28 4.46 -3.22
CA SER A 133 -8.22 3.59 -2.49
C SER A 133 -8.39 3.94 -1.01
N SER A 134 -7.44 4.66 -0.39
CA SER A 134 -7.44 4.96 1.05
C SER A 134 -7.99 6.35 1.41
N TRP A 135 -8.44 7.17 0.44
CA TRP A 135 -8.91 8.54 0.71
C TRP A 135 -10.17 8.61 1.58
N SER A 136 -11.03 7.61 1.54
CA SER A 136 -12.20 7.53 2.41
C SER A 136 -11.80 7.51 3.90
N VAL A 137 -10.67 6.89 4.23
CA VAL A 137 -10.13 6.87 5.61
C VAL A 137 -9.65 8.26 6.02
N VAL A 138 -8.99 8.97 5.12
CA VAL A 138 -8.53 10.35 5.37
C VAL A 138 -9.72 11.27 5.67
N LEU A 139 -10.80 11.16 4.88
CA LEU A 139 -12.05 11.91 5.10
C LEU A 139 -12.69 11.58 6.45
N LEU A 140 -12.74 10.29 6.82
CA LEU A 140 -13.27 9.85 8.10
C LEU A 140 -12.49 10.42 9.29
N VAL A 141 -11.16 10.37 9.23
CA VAL A 141 -10.29 10.94 10.27
C VAL A 141 -10.50 12.45 10.40
N ALA A 142 -10.61 13.17 9.29
CA ALA A 142 -10.89 14.61 9.31
C ALA A 142 -12.23 14.92 9.98
N LEU A 143 -13.28 14.14 9.69
CA LEU A 143 -14.58 14.27 10.34
C LEU A 143 -14.50 14.02 11.85
N CYS A 144 -13.77 12.98 12.28
CA CYS A 144 -13.56 12.70 13.70
C CYS A 144 -12.85 13.86 14.42
N LEU A 145 -11.86 14.49 13.79
CA LEU A 145 -11.17 15.66 14.36
C LEU A 145 -12.11 16.86 14.51
N VAL A 146 -12.98 17.11 13.53
CA VAL A 146 -13.98 18.18 13.60
C VAL A 146 -14.97 17.93 14.75
N VAL A 147 -15.51 16.71 14.86
CA VAL A 147 -16.42 16.33 15.95
C VAL A 147 -15.74 16.47 17.31
N SER A 148 -14.48 16.00 17.43
CA SER A 148 -13.70 16.13 18.66
C SER A 148 -13.48 17.59 19.08
N PHE A 149 -13.51 18.55 18.15
CA PHE A 149 -13.38 19.96 18.47
C PHE A 149 -14.73 20.62 18.83
N ILE A 150 -15.82 20.16 18.21
CA ILE A 150 -17.17 20.68 18.44
C ILE A 150 -17.77 20.15 19.75
N VAL A 151 -17.62 18.85 20.02
CA VAL A 151 -18.24 18.19 21.19
C VAL A 151 -17.86 18.87 22.52
N PRO A 152 -16.58 19.19 22.81
CA PRO A 152 -16.21 19.93 24.02
C PRO A 152 -16.82 21.33 24.08
N ARG A 153 -17.02 21.97 22.92
CA ARG A 153 -17.56 23.34 22.81
C ARG A 153 -19.07 23.40 23.02
N SER A 154 -19.77 22.31 22.71
CA SER A 154 -21.22 22.19 22.82
C SER A 154 -21.70 21.50 24.10
N LEU A 155 -20.79 20.94 24.92
CA LEU A 155 -21.12 20.38 26.22
C LEU A 155 -21.44 21.53 27.21
N PRO A 156 -22.70 21.68 27.65
CA PRO A 156 -23.05 22.72 28.60
C PRO A 156 -22.43 22.40 29.98
N SER A 157 -21.89 23.42 30.64
CA SER A 157 -21.35 23.35 32.00
C SER A 157 -22.37 22.89 33.06
N SER A 158 -23.64 22.70 32.68
CA SER A 158 -24.70 22.17 33.53
C SER A 158 -24.55 20.68 33.89
N LEU A 159 -23.73 19.89 33.18
CA LEU A 159 -23.43 18.49 33.55
C LEU A 159 -22.27 18.35 34.54
N LEU A 160 -21.52 19.43 34.80
CA LEU A 160 -20.42 19.46 35.78
C LEU A 160 -20.89 19.78 37.21
N THR A 161 -22.15 20.17 37.41
CA THR A 161 -22.68 20.59 38.72
C THR A 161 -23.69 19.57 39.25
N LYS A 162 -23.22 18.41 39.74
CA LYS A 162 -24.05 17.55 40.60
C LYS A 162 -23.21 16.71 41.57
N ASP A 163 -22.41 17.36 42.40
CA ASP A 163 -21.82 16.69 43.58
C ASP A 163 -21.61 17.61 44.81
N GLN A 164 -22.36 18.72 44.92
CA GLN A 164 -22.28 19.61 46.10
C GLN A 164 -23.50 19.52 47.04
N GLY A 165 -24.52 18.73 46.70
CA GLY A 165 -25.75 18.59 47.51
C GLY A 165 -25.69 17.55 48.63
N LEU A 166 -24.72 16.63 48.61
CA LEU A 166 -24.65 15.52 49.58
C LEU A 166 -23.76 15.82 50.79
N ARG A 167 -22.97 16.89 50.77
CA ARG A 167 -22.02 17.23 51.85
C ARG A 167 -22.56 18.26 52.86
N SER A 168 -23.69 18.92 52.58
CA SER A 168 -24.30 19.88 53.51
C SER A 168 -25.24 19.25 54.54
N SER A 169 -25.72 18.02 54.33
CA SER A 169 -26.66 17.37 55.25
C SER A 169 -26.01 16.73 56.49
N HIS A 170 -24.67 16.61 56.54
CA HIS A 170 -23.98 15.93 57.65
C HIS A 170 -23.41 16.89 58.71
N ARG A 171 -23.66 18.20 58.59
CA ARG A 171 -23.12 19.22 59.52
C ARG A 171 -24.16 19.86 60.46
N SER A 172 -25.43 19.46 60.38
CA SER A 172 -26.51 20.03 61.21
C SER A 172 -26.90 19.18 62.44
N HIS A 173 -26.32 18.00 62.65
CA HIS A 173 -26.60 17.14 63.82
C HIS A 173 -25.41 17.13 64.80
N GLY A 174 -25.16 18.26 65.46
CA GLY A 174 -24.01 18.38 66.38
C GLY A 174 -24.00 19.67 67.18
N LYS A 175 -25.16 20.09 67.68
CA LYS A 175 -25.31 21.00 68.82
C LYS A 175 -26.56 20.52 69.53
N ASP A 176 -26.38 20.02 70.74
CA ASP A 176 -27.30 20.00 71.88
C ASP A 176 -26.78 18.97 72.89
N SER A 177 -25.82 19.39 73.72
CA SER A 177 -25.68 19.04 75.14
C SER A 177 -24.46 19.73 75.74
#